data_AF-Q7NTI1-F1
#
_entry.id   AF-Q7NTI1-F1
#
_cell.length_a   1.000
_cell.length_b   1.000
_cell.length_c   1.000
_cell.angle_alpha   90.00
_cell.angle_beta   90.00
_cell.angle_gamma   90.00
#
_symmetry.space_group_name_H-M   'P 1'
#
loop_
_entity.id
_entity.type
_entity.pdbx_description
1 polymer ?
#
loop_
_entity_poly.entity_id
_entity_poly.type
_entity_poly.pdbx_seq_one_letter_code
_entity_poly.pdbx_strand_id
1 'polypeptide(L)'
;MLADVELAKSYRLLNHGPTVLVSSAAAGRRNVMAAAWAMPLDFDPPKVLVVIDKSTYTRELVEASGEFVLNIPCRAQAEQVVRVGSESGHGRDKFASSGLAPLPARKVGAPRVAGCIAYLECKVVLEPHNQRQYDLFIGEVVAAQADDALFSDGHWHFDDDPAKRSLHYIAGGAFFATGEAFSV
;
A
#
# COMPACT_ATOMS: atom_id res chain seq x y z
N MET A 1 14.43 -1.07 -11.57
CA MET A 1 14.08 0.37 -11.70
C MET A 1 12.56 0.48 -11.63
N LEU A 2 11.97 1.61 -11.26
CA LEU A 2 10.50 1.71 -11.26
C LEU A 2 9.98 1.92 -12.68
N ALA A 3 9.08 1.04 -13.12
CA ALA A 3 8.36 1.14 -14.38
C ALA A 3 6.86 1.34 -14.17
N ASP A 4 6.22 1.93 -15.17
CA ASP A 4 4.77 2.11 -15.18
C ASP A 4 4.06 0.79 -15.41
N VAL A 5 3.06 0.54 -14.58
CA VAL A 5 2.15 -0.60 -14.75
C VAL A 5 0.89 -0.11 -15.44
N GLU A 6 0.52 -0.79 -16.51
CA GLU A 6 -0.76 -0.58 -17.19
C GLU A 6 -1.91 -0.68 -16.18
N LEU A 7 -2.78 0.33 -16.13
CA LEU A 7 -3.85 0.41 -15.12
C LEU A 7 -4.77 -0.82 -15.14
N ALA A 8 -5.10 -1.35 -16.32
CA ALA A 8 -5.89 -2.57 -16.49
C ALA A 8 -5.22 -3.83 -15.89
N LYS A 9 -3.91 -3.79 -15.59
CA LYS A 9 -3.15 -4.89 -14.97
C LYS A 9 -2.72 -4.58 -13.52
N SER A 10 -3.02 -3.38 -13.01
CA SER A 10 -2.58 -2.93 -11.69
C SER A 10 -3.09 -3.80 -10.55
N TYR A 11 -4.28 -4.40 -10.70
CA TYR A 11 -4.88 -5.34 -9.74
C TYR A 11 -3.93 -6.52 -9.42
N ARG A 12 -3.10 -6.93 -10.38
CA ARG A 12 -2.15 -8.05 -10.21
C ARG A 12 -1.06 -7.75 -9.19
N LEU A 13 -0.81 -6.48 -8.87
CA LEU A 13 0.13 -6.09 -7.80
C LEU A 13 -0.37 -6.51 -6.40
N LEU A 14 -1.68 -6.75 -6.23
CA LEU A 14 -2.29 -7.16 -4.96
C LEU A 14 -2.94 -8.55 -5.00
N ASN A 15 -3.01 -9.21 -6.16
CA ASN A 15 -3.74 -10.48 -6.31
C ASN A 15 -3.29 -11.59 -5.36
N HIS A 16 -2.01 -11.62 -5.01
CA HIS A 16 -1.45 -12.61 -4.08
C HIS A 16 -1.64 -12.23 -2.61
N GLY A 17 -2.35 -11.13 -2.32
CA GLY A 17 -2.76 -10.72 -0.96
C GLY A 17 -1.66 -10.18 -0.04
N PRO A 18 -0.70 -9.35 -0.52
CA PRO A 18 0.35 -8.84 0.35
C PRO A 18 -0.21 -7.86 1.40
N THR A 19 0.43 -7.83 2.57
CA THR A 19 0.33 -6.69 3.48
C THR A 19 0.88 -5.45 2.79
N VAL A 20 0.18 -4.32 2.94
CA VAL A 20 0.55 -3.04 2.33
C VAL A 20 0.86 -2.00 3.39
N LEU A 21 1.57 -0.96 2.99
CA LEU A 21 1.64 0.31 3.71
C LEU A 21 0.65 1.30 3.06
N VAL A 22 -0.21 1.90 3.86
CA VAL A 22 -1.11 2.98 3.44
C VAL A 22 -0.48 4.30 3.85
N SER A 23 -0.09 5.12 2.88
CA SER A 23 0.37 6.48 3.11
C SER A 23 -0.67 7.49 2.69
N SER A 24 -0.73 8.59 3.42
CA SER A 24 -1.71 9.67 3.23
C SER A 24 -1.11 11.02 3.58
N ALA A 25 -1.68 12.10 3.03
CA ALA A 25 -1.24 13.46 3.33
C ALA A 25 -2.40 14.46 3.18
N ALA A 26 -2.46 15.45 4.06
CA ALA A 26 -3.39 16.56 3.99
C ALA A 26 -2.84 17.78 4.75
N ALA A 27 -3.08 18.98 4.24
CA ALA A 27 -2.71 20.24 4.90
C ALA A 27 -1.25 20.30 5.41
N GLY A 28 -0.30 19.85 4.58
CA GLY A 28 1.14 19.84 4.91
C GLY A 28 1.55 18.74 5.91
N ARG A 29 0.63 17.89 6.36
CA ARG A 29 0.92 16.72 7.20
C ARG A 29 0.87 15.45 6.38
N ARG A 30 1.63 14.43 6.81
CA ARG A 30 1.71 13.12 6.17
C ARG A 30 1.72 12.01 7.22
N ASN A 31 1.32 10.82 6.82
CA ASN A 31 1.39 9.63 7.67
C ASN A 31 1.59 8.36 6.84
N VAL A 32 1.94 7.29 7.53
CA VAL A 32 1.99 5.92 7.00
C VAL A 32 1.48 4.94 8.05
N MET A 33 0.76 3.91 7.64
CA MET A 33 0.37 2.78 8.51
C MET A 33 0.51 1.47 7.74
N ALA A 34 0.54 0.35 8.44
CA ALA A 34 0.42 -0.97 7.82
C ALA A 34 -1.06 -1.39 7.73
N ALA A 35 -1.43 -2.06 6.65
CA ALA A 35 -2.74 -2.67 6.47
C ALA A 35 -2.58 -4.07 5.86
N ALA A 36 -3.06 -5.09 6.56
CA ALA A 36 -3.19 -6.44 6.01
C ALA A 36 -4.49 -6.62 5.22
N TRP A 37 -5.53 -5.83 5.55
CA TRP A 37 -6.85 -5.92 4.93
C TRP A 37 -6.92 -4.97 3.73
N ALA A 38 -6.31 -5.40 2.63
CA ALA A 38 -6.39 -4.74 1.33
C ALA A 38 -6.52 -5.79 0.21
N MET A 39 -7.31 -5.50 -0.82
CA MET A 39 -7.53 -6.41 -1.94
C MET A 39 -7.95 -5.67 -3.22
N PRO A 40 -7.73 -6.23 -4.42
CA PRO A 40 -8.34 -5.71 -5.64
C PRO A 40 -9.88 -5.84 -5.57
N LEU A 41 -10.58 -4.89 -6.20
CA LEU A 41 -12.04 -4.85 -6.29
C LEU A 41 -12.55 -4.96 -7.72
N ASP A 42 -11.89 -4.28 -8.66
CA ASP A 42 -12.37 -4.13 -10.03
C ASP A 42 -11.20 -3.96 -11.01
N PHE A 43 -11.45 -4.21 -12.30
CA PHE A 43 -10.44 -4.20 -13.37
C PHE A 43 -10.39 -2.88 -14.14
N ASP A 44 -11.54 -2.32 -14.53
CA ASP A 44 -11.62 -1.13 -15.39
C ASP A 44 -12.88 -0.27 -15.12
N PRO A 45 -12.75 0.94 -14.53
CA PRO A 45 -11.51 1.49 -13.98
C PRO A 45 -11.04 0.65 -12.77
N PRO A 46 -9.72 0.45 -12.59
CA PRO A 46 -9.20 -0.41 -11.52
C PRO A 46 -9.53 0.16 -10.14
N LYS A 47 -10.04 -0.70 -9.26
CA LYS A 47 -10.39 -0.33 -7.89
C LYS A 47 -9.78 -1.29 -6.88
N VAL A 48 -9.51 -0.78 -5.69
CA VAL A 48 -9.04 -1.55 -4.53
C VAL A 48 -9.92 -1.28 -3.32
N LEU A 49 -9.95 -2.24 -2.41
CA LEU A 49 -10.48 -2.10 -1.07
C LEU A 49 -9.33 -2.00 -0.07
N VAL A 50 -9.52 -1.18 0.96
CA VAL A 50 -8.67 -1.19 2.16
C VAL A 50 -9.51 -0.82 3.39
N VAL A 51 -9.29 -1.52 4.50
CA VAL A 51 -9.92 -1.16 5.78
C VAL A 51 -9.02 -0.20 6.54
N ILE A 52 -9.56 0.95 6.94
CA ILE A 52 -8.83 2.01 7.65
C ILE A 52 -9.62 2.39 8.91
N ASP A 53 -9.18 1.85 10.05
CA ASP A 53 -9.84 2.01 11.34
C ASP A 53 -10.00 3.49 11.75
N LYS A 54 -11.14 3.80 12.39
CA LYS A 54 -11.55 5.15 12.83
C LYS A 54 -10.55 5.84 13.74
N SER A 55 -9.77 5.09 14.50
CA SER A 55 -8.78 5.63 15.42
C SER A 55 -7.45 5.99 14.75
N THR A 56 -7.28 5.66 13.46
CA THR A 56 -6.00 5.91 12.78
C THR A 56 -5.90 7.34 12.28
N TYR A 57 -4.73 7.93 12.49
CA TYR A 57 -4.41 9.23 11.89
C TYR A 57 -4.39 9.18 10.36
N THR A 58 -4.11 8.01 9.78
CA THR A 58 -4.20 7.77 8.33
C THR A 58 -5.61 8.09 7.84
N ARG A 59 -6.65 7.63 8.55
CA ARG A 59 -8.04 7.88 8.17
C ARG A 59 -8.37 9.36 8.08
N GLU A 60 -7.99 10.14 9.09
CA GLU A 60 -8.24 11.59 9.10
C GLU A 60 -7.66 12.27 7.85
N LEU A 61 -6.42 11.90 7.49
CA LEU A 61 -5.76 12.45 6.31
C LEU A 61 -6.39 11.97 5.00
N VAL A 62 -6.84 10.71 4.93
CA VAL A 62 -7.52 10.15 3.74
C VAL A 62 -8.89 10.81 3.56
N GLU A 63 -9.68 10.98 4.62
CA GLU A 63 -10.97 11.66 4.55
C GLU A 63 -10.82 13.15 4.20
N ALA A 64 -9.76 13.81 4.68
CA ALA A 64 -9.50 15.22 4.38
C ALA A 64 -8.99 15.47 2.95
N SER A 65 -8.24 14.54 2.38
CA SER A 65 -7.62 14.69 1.05
C SER A 65 -8.37 14.00 -0.08
N GLY A 66 -9.10 12.92 0.24
CA GLY A 66 -9.65 12.01 -0.75
C GLY A 66 -8.57 11.15 -1.45
N GLU A 67 -7.36 11.07 -0.92
CA GLU A 67 -6.22 10.44 -1.60
C GLU A 67 -5.38 9.57 -0.65
N PHE A 68 -4.83 8.48 -1.20
CA PHE A 68 -3.87 7.62 -0.51
C PHE A 68 -2.98 6.86 -1.50
N VAL A 69 -1.90 6.25 -1.01
CA VAL A 69 -1.11 5.30 -1.77
C VAL A 69 -1.06 3.96 -1.03
N LEU A 70 -1.32 2.87 -1.74
CA LEU A 70 -0.96 1.53 -1.29
C LEU A 70 0.46 1.22 -1.78
N ASN A 71 1.37 0.99 -0.85
CA ASN A 71 2.75 0.64 -1.14
C ASN A 71 2.93 -0.82 -0.75
N ILE A 72 3.51 -1.64 -1.63
CA ILE A 72 3.75 -3.06 -1.38
C ILE A 72 5.16 -3.19 -0.81
N PRO A 73 5.33 -3.38 0.52
CA PRO A 73 6.64 -3.57 1.13
C PRO A 73 7.22 -4.95 0.79
N CYS A 74 8.54 -5.05 0.88
CA CYS A 74 9.27 -6.31 0.82
C CYS A 74 9.79 -6.75 2.20
N ARG A 75 10.33 -7.96 2.27
CA ARG A 75 10.88 -8.55 3.50
C ARG A 75 11.96 -7.68 4.15
N ALA A 76 12.75 -6.95 3.37
CA ALA A 76 13.73 -6.00 3.90
C ALA A 76 13.11 -4.87 4.74
N GLN A 77 11.81 -4.61 4.60
CA GLN A 77 11.08 -3.56 5.30
C GLN A 77 10.21 -4.09 6.46
N ALA A 78 10.33 -5.38 6.82
CA ALA A 78 9.42 -6.02 7.78
C ALA A 78 9.40 -5.33 9.16
N GLU A 79 10.55 -4.95 9.69
CA GLU A 79 10.64 -4.23 10.97
C GLU A 79 9.95 -2.87 10.91
N GLN A 80 10.12 -2.14 9.80
CA GLN A 80 9.47 -0.86 9.58
C GLN A 80 7.96 -1.02 9.45
N VAL A 81 7.48 -2.08 8.78
CA VAL A 81 6.05 -2.40 8.66
C VAL A 81 5.43 -2.63 10.04
N VAL A 82 6.06 -3.44 10.90
CA VAL A 82 5.61 -3.64 12.29
C VAL A 82 5.58 -2.30 13.02
N ARG A 83 6.67 -1.54 12.96
CA ARG A 83 6.80 -0.28 13.69
C ARG A 83 5.70 0.72 13.32
N VAL A 84 5.48 0.97 12.03
CA VAL A 84 4.46 1.94 11.61
C VAL A 84 3.04 1.41 11.77
N GLY A 85 2.85 0.10 11.85
CA GLY A 85 1.59 -0.54 12.21
C GLY A 85 1.26 -0.50 13.70
N SER A 86 2.27 -0.45 14.58
CA SER A 86 2.10 -0.45 16.04
C SER A 86 2.12 0.95 16.68
N GLU A 87 2.61 1.97 16.00
CA GLU A 87 2.63 3.35 16.48
C GLU A 87 1.44 4.16 15.93
N SER A 88 0.93 5.15 16.66
CA SER A 88 -0.03 6.13 16.13
C SER A 88 0.67 7.32 15.48
N GLY A 89 0.04 7.91 14.46
CA GLY A 89 0.56 9.11 13.79
C GLY A 89 0.09 10.43 14.42
N HIS A 90 -0.81 10.36 15.42
CA HIS A 90 -1.27 11.55 16.11
C HIS A 90 -0.12 12.21 16.88
N GLY A 91 0.14 13.48 16.56
CA GLY A 91 1.22 14.26 17.18
C GLY A 91 2.65 13.84 16.79
N ARG A 92 2.82 12.99 15.76
CA ARG A 92 4.15 12.51 15.33
C ARG A 92 4.23 12.27 13.82
N ASP A 93 5.31 12.72 13.18
CA ASP A 93 5.63 12.29 11.81
C ASP A 93 6.33 10.92 11.84
N LYS A 94 5.61 9.86 11.49
CA LYS A 94 6.16 8.50 11.45
C LYS A 94 7.26 8.33 10.40
N PHE A 95 7.29 9.12 9.32
CA PHE A 95 8.41 9.05 8.37
C PHE A 95 9.72 9.47 9.04
N ALA A 96 9.67 10.48 9.92
CA ALA A 96 10.85 10.95 10.65
C ALA A 96 11.37 9.93 11.68
N SER A 97 10.49 9.10 12.28
CA SER A 97 10.88 8.13 13.31
C SER A 97 11.13 6.71 12.81
N SER A 98 10.53 6.30 11.68
CA SER A 98 10.53 4.89 11.24
C SER A 98 11.72 4.47 10.36
N GLY A 99 12.49 5.42 9.84
CA GLY A 99 13.53 5.15 8.83
C GLY A 99 12.97 4.93 7.42
N LEU A 100 11.66 5.08 7.21
CA LEU A 100 11.04 5.10 5.89
C LEU A 100 11.21 6.50 5.25
N ALA A 101 11.59 6.53 3.97
CA ALA A 101 11.70 7.77 3.22
C ALA A 101 10.46 7.97 2.33
N PRO A 102 9.80 9.13 2.39
CA PRO A 102 8.70 9.45 1.49
C PRO A 102 9.24 9.89 0.11
N LEU A 103 8.56 9.47 -0.94
CA LEU A 103 8.81 9.84 -2.33
C LEU A 103 7.57 10.55 -2.91
N PRO A 104 7.73 11.53 -3.81
CA PRO A 104 6.58 12.15 -4.47
C PRO A 104 5.80 11.12 -5.30
N ALA A 105 4.48 11.15 -5.19
CA ALA A 105 3.57 10.46 -6.09
C ALA A 105 3.38 11.28 -7.39
N ARG A 106 2.76 10.67 -8.41
CA ARG A 106 2.63 11.28 -9.75
C ARG A 106 1.27 11.92 -9.99
N LYS A 107 0.22 11.41 -9.36
CA LYS A 107 -1.19 11.75 -9.58
C LYS A 107 -1.95 12.10 -8.30
N VAL A 108 -1.36 11.85 -7.13
CA VAL A 108 -1.93 12.16 -5.80
C VAL A 108 -0.92 12.91 -4.92
N GLY A 109 -1.40 13.57 -3.87
CA GLY A 109 -0.60 14.28 -2.88
C GLY A 109 -0.04 13.40 -1.75
N ALA A 110 -0.60 12.20 -1.54
CA ALA A 110 -0.07 11.21 -0.61
C ALA A 110 1.31 10.68 -1.09
N PRO A 111 2.32 10.57 -0.23
CA PRO A 111 3.66 10.15 -0.64
C PRO A 111 3.71 8.65 -0.92
N ARG A 112 4.59 8.22 -1.82
CA ARG A 112 5.04 6.84 -1.92
C ARG A 112 6.09 6.53 -0.84
N VAL A 113 6.29 5.26 -0.49
CA VAL A 113 7.28 4.82 0.50
C VAL A 113 8.49 4.20 -0.20
N ALA A 114 9.65 4.84 -0.12
CA ALA A 114 10.88 4.33 -0.74
C ALA A 114 11.20 2.90 -0.30
N GLY A 115 11.72 2.10 -1.23
CA GLY A 115 12.07 0.69 -1.01
C GLY A 115 10.92 -0.30 -1.18
N CYS A 116 9.67 0.17 -1.30
CA CYS A 116 8.57 -0.71 -1.67
C CYS A 116 8.70 -1.17 -3.13
N ILE A 117 8.27 -2.40 -3.39
CA ILE A 117 8.43 -3.08 -4.68
C ILE A 117 7.32 -2.72 -5.67
N ALA A 118 6.22 -2.15 -5.18
CA ALA A 118 5.15 -1.61 -6.01
C ALA A 118 4.33 -0.54 -5.28
N TYR A 119 3.59 0.24 -6.07
CA TYR A 119 2.81 1.40 -5.65
C TYR A 119 1.50 1.48 -6.44
N LEU A 120 0.41 1.77 -5.74
CA LEU A 120 -0.89 2.10 -6.30
C LEU A 120 -1.31 3.46 -5.74
N GLU A 121 -1.36 4.46 -6.59
CA GLU A 121 -1.86 5.80 -6.23
C GLU A 121 -3.37 5.82 -6.40
N CYS A 122 -4.09 6.14 -5.32
CA CYS A 122 -5.53 5.94 -5.23
C CYS A 122 -6.27 7.24 -4.91
N LYS A 123 -7.42 7.42 -5.56
CA LYS A 123 -8.43 8.42 -5.18
C LYS A 123 -9.63 7.74 -4.57
N VAL A 124 -10.12 8.26 -3.45
CA VAL A 124 -11.25 7.69 -2.72
C VAL A 124 -12.52 7.80 -3.57
N VAL A 125 -13.19 6.66 -3.77
CA VAL A 125 -14.57 6.62 -4.23
C VAL A 125 -15.45 6.77 -3.00
N LEU A 126 -16.26 7.83 -2.97
CA LEU A 126 -17.09 8.16 -1.81
C LEU A 126 -18.23 7.17 -1.65
N GLU A 127 -18.09 6.28 -0.67
CA GLU A 127 -19.14 5.37 -0.22
C GLU A 127 -19.36 5.53 1.30
N PRO A 128 -20.11 6.55 1.73
CA PRO A 128 -20.16 6.93 3.14
C PRO A 128 -20.76 5.85 4.06
N HIS A 129 -21.63 4.98 3.53
CA HIS A 129 -22.13 3.83 4.28
C HIS A 129 -21.00 2.86 4.61
N ASN A 130 -20.20 2.47 3.61
CA ASN A 130 -19.08 1.54 3.78
C ASN A 130 -18.02 2.10 4.74
N GLN A 131 -17.66 3.36 4.55
CA GLN A 131 -16.67 4.06 5.37
C GLN A 131 -17.11 4.15 6.83
N ARG A 132 -18.41 4.37 7.12
CA ARG A 132 -18.90 4.50 8.49
C ARG A 132 -19.20 3.16 9.16
N GLN A 133 -19.73 2.20 8.42
CA GLN A 133 -20.23 0.94 8.99
C GLN A 133 -19.13 -0.11 9.09
N TYR A 134 -18.20 -0.13 8.13
CA TYR A 134 -17.21 -1.20 7.98
C TYR A 134 -15.77 -0.71 7.95
N ASP A 135 -15.55 0.60 8.10
CA ASP A 135 -14.24 1.25 7.93
C ASP A 135 -13.60 0.93 6.57
N LEU A 136 -14.44 0.62 5.60
CA LEU A 136 -14.06 0.13 4.29
C LEU A 136 -13.98 1.29 3.31
N PHE A 137 -12.79 1.49 2.76
CA PHE A 137 -12.52 2.48 1.72
C PHE A 137 -12.40 1.80 0.37
N ILE A 138 -13.05 2.39 -0.63
CA ILE A 138 -12.87 2.07 -2.04
C ILE A 138 -11.93 3.12 -2.63
N GLY A 139 -10.87 2.69 -3.31
CA GLY A 139 -9.97 3.58 -4.04
C GLY A 139 -9.93 3.24 -5.53
N GLU A 140 -10.14 4.23 -6.39
CA GLU A 140 -9.81 4.13 -7.82
C GLU A 140 -8.30 4.31 -8.00
N VAL A 141 -7.65 3.37 -8.68
CA VAL A 141 -6.21 3.44 -8.96
C VAL A 141 -5.98 4.35 -10.17
N VAL A 142 -5.33 5.49 -9.93
CA VAL A 142 -5.06 6.52 -10.96
C VAL A 142 -3.63 6.50 -11.49
N ALA A 143 -2.72 5.80 -10.80
CA ALA A 143 -1.39 5.46 -11.29
C ALA A 143 -0.86 4.21 -10.58
N ALA A 144 -0.08 3.40 -11.29
CA ALA A 144 0.60 2.25 -10.72
C ALA A 144 2.06 2.20 -11.19
N GLN A 145 2.97 1.83 -10.29
CA GLN A 145 4.37 1.57 -10.61
C GLN A 145 4.87 0.35 -9.85
N ALA A 146 5.81 -0.38 -10.42
CA ALA A 146 6.48 -1.49 -9.77
C ALA A 146 7.97 -1.54 -10.13
N ASP A 147 8.77 -2.22 -9.33
CA ASP A 147 10.14 -2.55 -9.71
C ASP A 147 10.14 -3.50 -10.90
N ASP A 148 10.66 -3.05 -12.05
CA ASP A 148 10.64 -3.76 -13.33
C ASP A 148 11.37 -5.11 -13.29
N ALA A 149 12.31 -5.28 -12.37
CA ALA A 149 12.99 -6.54 -12.11
C ALA A 149 12.09 -7.57 -11.42
N LEU A 150 11.06 -7.12 -10.68
CA LEU A 150 10.14 -7.97 -9.92
C LEU A 150 8.76 -8.06 -10.54
N PHE A 151 8.35 -7.06 -11.34
CA PHE A 151 7.07 -7.05 -12.01
C PHE A 151 7.20 -6.44 -13.41
N SER A 152 7.02 -7.27 -14.42
CA SER A 152 7.08 -6.88 -15.83
C SER A 152 6.04 -7.65 -16.63
N ASP A 153 5.58 -7.06 -17.74
CA ASP A 153 4.57 -7.64 -18.63
C ASP A 153 3.29 -8.10 -17.89
N GLY A 154 2.98 -7.45 -16.76
CA GLY A 154 1.83 -7.77 -15.93
C GLY A 154 1.99 -9.00 -15.03
N HIS A 155 3.21 -9.46 -14.74
CA HIS A 155 3.46 -10.65 -13.93
C HIS A 155 4.55 -10.41 -12.89
N TRP A 156 4.42 -11.06 -11.73
CA TRP A 156 5.47 -11.08 -10.70
C TRP A 156 6.54 -12.11 -11.06
N HIS A 157 7.80 -11.72 -10.90
CA HIS A 157 8.99 -12.54 -11.09
C HIS A 157 9.88 -12.40 -9.85
N PHE A 158 9.43 -12.97 -8.72
CA PHE A 158 10.25 -12.98 -7.51
C PHE A 158 11.49 -13.85 -7.74
N ASP A 159 12.67 -13.25 -7.61
CA ASP A 159 13.96 -13.91 -7.72
C ASP A 159 14.28 -14.75 -6.45
N ASP A 160 15.49 -15.29 -6.43
CA ASP A 160 16.02 -16.02 -5.27
C ASP A 160 16.38 -15.09 -4.11
N ASP A 161 16.29 -13.76 -4.26
CA ASP A 161 16.56 -12.83 -3.17
C ASP A 161 15.36 -12.79 -2.21
N PRO A 162 15.47 -13.41 -1.02
CA PRO A 162 14.36 -13.44 -0.08
C PRO A 162 14.02 -12.04 0.46
N ALA A 163 14.95 -11.07 0.38
CA ALA A 163 14.75 -9.73 0.88
C ALA A 163 13.68 -8.95 0.08
N LYS A 164 13.48 -9.30 -1.19
CA LYS A 164 12.54 -8.63 -2.10
C LYS A 164 11.13 -9.22 -2.11
N ARG A 165 10.91 -10.36 -1.48
CA ARG A 165 9.59 -11.01 -1.41
C ARG A 165 8.62 -10.15 -0.61
N SER A 166 7.38 -10.01 -1.09
CA SER A 166 6.35 -9.28 -0.34
C SER A 166 5.95 -10.00 0.96
N LEU A 167 5.42 -9.23 1.89
CA LEU A 167 5.05 -9.67 3.23
C LEU A 167 3.57 -10.05 3.33
N HIS A 168 3.25 -11.06 4.13
CA HIS A 168 1.89 -11.55 4.40
C HIS A 168 1.72 -11.72 5.91
N TYR A 169 1.11 -10.73 6.56
CA TYR A 169 0.99 -10.67 8.01
C TYR A 169 0.07 -11.76 8.58
N ILE A 170 0.48 -12.33 9.72
CA ILE A 170 -0.30 -13.31 10.49
C ILE A 170 -0.79 -12.64 11.77
N ALA A 171 0.11 -12.43 12.74
CA ALA A 171 -0.16 -11.84 14.05
C ALA A 171 1.14 -11.58 14.81
N GLY A 172 1.14 -10.63 15.75
CA GLY A 172 2.23 -10.44 16.73
C GLY A 172 3.61 -10.14 16.13
N GLY A 173 3.65 -9.53 14.93
CA GLY A 173 4.90 -9.28 14.19
C GLY A 173 5.39 -10.46 13.33
N ALA A 174 4.62 -11.55 13.24
CA ALA A 174 4.92 -12.68 12.36
C ALA A 174 4.33 -12.48 10.96
N PHE A 175 5.10 -12.86 9.94
CA PHE A 175 4.73 -12.79 8.53
C PHE A 175 5.15 -14.07 7.81
N PHE A 176 4.42 -14.44 6.77
CA PHE A 176 5.00 -15.21 5.65
C PHE A 176 5.59 -14.24 4.62
N ALA A 177 6.61 -14.68 3.90
CA ALA A 177 7.03 -14.05 2.65
C ALA A 177 6.36 -14.80 1.49
N THR A 178 6.13 -14.13 0.35
CA THR A 178 5.62 -14.82 -0.87
C THR A 178 6.47 -16.05 -1.18
N GLY A 179 5.82 -17.18 -1.45
CA GLY A 179 6.45 -18.47 -1.65
C GLY A 179 6.96 -18.72 -3.07
N GLU A 180 7.22 -19.99 -3.37
CA GLU A 180 7.61 -20.48 -4.70
C GLU A 180 6.46 -20.34 -5.69
N ALA A 181 6.78 -19.89 -6.90
CA ALA A 181 5.80 -19.80 -8.00
C ALA A 181 5.64 -21.16 -8.68
N PHE A 182 4.41 -21.48 -9.09
CA PHE A 182 4.11 -22.65 -9.91
C PHE A 182 3.04 -22.29 -10.95
N SER A 183 2.92 -23.08 -12.02
CA SER A 183 1.91 -22.91 -13.07
C SER A 183 1.13 -24.20 -13.26
N VAL A 184 -0.14 -24.07 -13.63
CA VAL A 184 -1.07 -25.17 -13.90
C VAL A 184 -1.63 -25.07 -15.32
#